data_AF-A0A2G9TD91-F1
#
_entry.id   AF-A0A2G9TD91-F1
#
_cell.length_a   1.000
_cell.length_b   1.000
_cell.length_c   1.000
_cell.angle_alpha   90.00
_cell.angle_beta   90.00
_cell.angle_gamma   90.00
#
_symmetry.space_group_name_H-M   'P 1'
#
loop_
_entity.id
_entity.type
_entity.pdbx_description
1 polymer ?
#
loop_
_entity_poly.entity_id
_entity_poly.type
_entity_poly.pdbx_seq_one_letter_code
_entity_poly.pdbx_strand_id
1 'polypeptide(L)'
;MMQAIQISAPLLSSVGLELDYRGHKTADHDHSPLDGKVTCGIFADGRPSGSYALTIDPNGVEIVGSDYCGVRYAFATFVQIIRLQKYAYRRGKENGSPTVIQTGAFVNGWPQPSETVPGGNGFASGDANSSRDSELPGLPKNEAIPCLTVRDHPDRPFRAIFQDFSGCRILNTETLLQLATRLSYCKANYLFVNFEVRTTDRYQLPYTNRDLFHMMQVCEELFVTLVPSLDTQSNYIEPSAAREIIEHFLDDFPLSKTAHFGHNLSSILIANKNGKLLKVLRNFLP
;
A
#
# COMPACT_ATOMS: atom_id res chain seq x y z
N MET A 1 19.70 2.08 1.37
CA MET A 1 19.26 3.30 0.62
C MET A 1 18.86 2.94 -0.79
N MET A 2 19.73 2.21 -1.50
CA MET A 2 19.45 1.69 -2.84
C MET A 2 18.15 0.87 -2.95
N GLN A 3 17.82 0.03 -1.96
CA GLN A 3 16.55 -0.70 -1.92
C GLN A 3 15.32 0.24 -1.86
N ALA A 4 15.26 1.16 -0.90
CA ALA A 4 14.14 2.11 -0.79
C ALA A 4 13.96 2.95 -2.08
N ILE A 5 15.07 3.28 -2.74
CA ILE A 5 15.13 3.96 -4.04
C ILE A 5 14.58 3.07 -5.16
N GLN A 6 15.06 1.83 -5.28
CA GLN A 6 14.59 0.85 -6.28
C GLN A 6 13.10 0.54 -6.13
N ILE A 7 12.62 0.36 -4.90
CA ILE A 7 11.21 0.11 -4.58
C ILE A 7 10.34 1.34 -4.88
N SER A 8 10.91 2.54 -4.79
CA SER A 8 10.22 3.79 -5.15
C SER A 8 10.29 4.10 -6.65
N ALA A 9 11.14 3.43 -7.44
CA ALA A 9 11.29 3.71 -8.87
C ALA A 9 10.01 3.44 -9.67
N PRO A 10 9.27 2.31 -9.50
CA PRO A 10 7.98 2.12 -10.17
C PRO A 10 6.95 3.19 -9.77
N LEU A 11 6.98 3.61 -8.51
CA LEU A 11 6.12 4.67 -7.98
C LEU A 11 6.39 6.00 -8.71
N LEU A 12 7.65 6.40 -8.84
CA LEU A 12 8.05 7.63 -9.51
C LEU A 12 7.85 7.58 -11.02
N SER A 13 8.14 6.44 -11.64
CA SER A 13 7.88 6.20 -13.06
C SER A 13 6.38 6.33 -13.38
N SER A 14 5.48 5.95 -12.46
CA SER A 14 4.03 6.14 -12.64
C SER A 14 3.60 7.61 -12.80
N VAL A 15 4.45 8.56 -12.41
CA VAL A 15 4.26 10.00 -12.63
C VAL A 15 5.26 10.62 -13.61
N GLY A 16 6.01 9.80 -14.34
CA GLY A 16 6.97 10.26 -15.35
C GLY A 16 8.23 10.89 -14.76
N LEU A 17 8.62 10.49 -13.55
CA LEU A 17 9.87 10.91 -12.94
C LEU A 17 10.89 9.77 -12.98
N GLU A 18 12.12 10.11 -13.37
CA GLU A 18 13.26 9.22 -13.29
C GLU A 18 14.05 9.50 -12.00
N LEU A 19 14.49 8.44 -11.33
CA LEU A 19 15.24 8.52 -10.08
C LEU A 19 16.72 8.25 -10.36
N ASP A 20 17.56 9.27 -10.23
CA ASP A 20 19.02 9.16 -10.31
C ASP A 20 19.61 9.10 -8.90
N TYR A 21 20.24 7.98 -8.53
CA TYR A 21 20.91 7.86 -7.23
C TYR A 21 22.29 8.49 -7.30
N ARG A 22 22.45 9.64 -6.66
CA ARG A 22 23.75 10.23 -6.38
C ARG A 22 24.08 9.97 -4.92
N GLY A 23 25.15 9.21 -4.67
CA GLY A 23 25.56 8.80 -3.33
C GLY A 23 25.88 9.96 -2.37
N HIS A 24 26.27 9.63 -1.15
CA HIS A 24 26.51 10.60 -0.09
C HIS A 24 27.66 11.57 -0.42
N LYS A 25 27.39 12.88 -0.34
CA LYS A 25 28.33 14.02 -0.46
C LYS A 25 29.51 13.78 -1.41
N THR A 26 29.29 13.95 -2.71
CA THR A 26 30.40 14.28 -3.60
C THR A 26 30.78 15.75 -3.37
N ALA A 27 32.08 16.07 -3.50
CA ALA A 27 32.64 17.42 -3.36
C ALA A 27 31.99 18.46 -4.31
N ASP A 28 31.19 17.99 -5.28
CA ASP A 28 30.48 18.79 -6.27
C ASP A 28 29.10 19.28 -5.78
N HIS A 29 28.72 19.01 -4.53
CA HIS A 29 27.44 19.42 -3.94
C HIS A 29 27.23 20.94 -3.96
N ASP A 30 28.31 21.72 -3.92
CA ASP A 30 28.30 23.19 -3.94
C ASP A 30 28.37 23.78 -5.36
N HIS A 31 28.57 22.93 -6.39
CA HIS A 31 28.83 23.38 -7.77
C HIS A 31 27.93 22.74 -8.83
N SER A 32 27.10 21.75 -8.48
CA SER A 32 26.14 21.20 -9.45
C SER A 32 24.93 22.14 -9.56
N PRO A 33 24.65 22.72 -10.74
CA PRO A 33 23.38 23.40 -10.96
C PRO A 33 22.28 22.34 -10.87
N LEU A 34 21.57 22.31 -9.75
CA LEU A 34 20.48 21.39 -9.46
C LEU A 34 19.25 21.82 -10.24
N ASP A 35 19.27 21.62 -11.55
CA ASP A 35 18.08 21.77 -12.38
C ASP A 35 17.29 20.45 -12.33
N GLY A 36 16.13 20.45 -11.68
CA GLY A 36 15.15 19.36 -11.74
C GLY A 36 15.45 18.04 -11.01
N LYS A 37 16.30 18.01 -9.95
CA LYS A 37 16.64 16.76 -9.26
C LYS A 37 15.81 16.51 -8.00
N VAL A 38 15.48 15.24 -7.75
CA VAL A 38 14.99 14.74 -6.46
C VAL A 38 16.19 14.24 -5.67
N THR A 39 16.52 14.90 -4.56
CA THR A 39 17.53 14.45 -3.60
C THR A 39 16.85 13.72 -2.44
N CYS A 40 17.43 12.62 -1.98
CA CYS A 40 16.91 11.92 -0.80
C CYS A 40 18.02 11.46 0.14
N GLY A 41 17.75 11.56 1.44
CA GLY A 41 18.72 11.29 2.50
C GLY A 41 18.06 10.65 3.71
N ILE A 42 18.87 9.95 4.51
CA ILE A 42 18.48 9.52 5.86
C ILE A 42 19.24 10.38 6.84
N PHE A 43 18.51 10.95 7.78
CA PHE A 43 19.08 11.73 8.88
C PHE A 43 18.45 11.23 10.18
N ALA A 44 19.21 10.45 10.93
CA ALA A 44 18.76 9.94 12.23
C ALA A 44 18.75 11.08 13.25
N ASP A 45 17.59 11.72 13.42
CA ASP A 45 17.38 12.90 14.26
C ASP A 45 16.55 12.62 15.53
N GLY A 46 16.36 11.34 15.86
CA GLY A 46 15.58 10.92 17.02
C GLY A 46 14.06 10.98 16.84
N ARG A 47 13.56 11.38 15.64
CA ARG A 47 12.13 11.28 15.33
C ARG A 47 11.68 9.81 15.22
N PRO A 48 10.38 9.51 15.42
CA PRO A 48 9.85 8.17 15.26
C PRO A 48 10.16 7.55 13.89
N SER A 49 10.26 6.22 13.84
CA SER A 49 10.37 5.48 12.57
C SER A 49 9.25 5.85 11.60
N GLY A 50 9.58 6.05 10.33
CA GLY A 50 8.63 6.52 9.32
C GLY A 50 8.44 8.05 9.26
N SER A 51 9.15 8.83 10.09
CA SER A 51 9.10 10.30 10.00
C SER A 51 9.87 10.80 8.77
N TYR A 52 9.40 11.89 8.16
CA TYR A 52 10.09 12.51 7.04
C TYR A 52 9.85 14.01 6.91
N ALA A 53 10.70 14.65 6.11
CA ALA A 53 10.50 15.99 5.56
C ALA A 53 10.60 15.91 4.03
N LEU A 54 9.67 16.55 3.34
CA LEU A 54 9.64 16.70 1.88
C LEU A 54 9.59 18.20 1.58
N THR A 55 10.58 18.71 0.88
CA THR A 55 10.63 20.10 0.41
C THR A 55 10.57 20.11 -1.11
N ILE A 56 9.68 20.92 -1.66
CA ILE A 56 9.55 21.17 -3.10
C ILE A 56 9.83 22.66 -3.29
N ASP A 57 10.86 22.98 -4.06
CA ASP A 57 11.30 24.35 -4.35
C ASP A 57 11.55 24.51 -5.86
N PRO A 58 11.74 25.74 -6.37
CA PRO A 58 12.05 25.95 -7.78
C PRO A 58 13.34 25.25 -8.23
N ASN A 59 14.25 25.00 -7.28
CA ASN A 59 15.55 24.36 -7.50
C ASN A 59 15.51 22.82 -7.37
N GLY A 60 14.34 22.20 -7.12
CA GLY A 60 14.20 20.75 -7.03
C GLY A 60 13.43 20.27 -5.81
N VAL A 61 13.55 18.97 -5.54
CA VAL A 61 12.82 18.28 -4.46
C VAL A 61 13.81 17.64 -3.51
N GLU A 62 13.67 17.89 -2.22
CA GLU A 62 14.49 17.30 -1.17
C GLU A 62 13.62 16.41 -0.26
N ILE A 63 14.08 15.19 -0.02
CA ILE A 63 13.46 14.21 0.87
C ILE A 63 14.43 13.82 1.97
N VAL A 64 14.04 13.99 3.23
CA VAL A 64 14.83 13.54 4.38
C VAL A 64 13.97 12.65 5.27
N GLY A 65 14.30 11.37 5.36
CA GLY A 65 13.66 10.42 6.28
C GLY A 65 14.46 10.21 7.56
N SER A 66 13.79 9.89 8.67
CA SER A 66 14.48 9.42 9.89
C SER A 66 15.07 8.02 9.71
N ASP A 67 14.48 7.22 8.82
CA ASP A 67 14.89 5.88 8.41
C ASP A 67 14.45 5.57 6.97
N TYR A 68 14.63 4.31 6.54
CA TYR A 68 14.20 3.87 5.21
C TYR A 68 12.69 3.93 5.00
N CYS A 69 11.89 3.66 6.04
CA CYS A 69 10.44 3.80 6.00
C CYS A 69 10.02 5.25 5.73
N GLY A 70 10.68 6.20 6.39
CA GLY A 70 10.43 7.64 6.24
C GLY A 70 10.70 8.12 4.82
N VAL A 71 11.83 7.73 4.23
CA VAL A 71 12.14 8.05 2.82
C VAL A 71 11.04 7.52 1.89
N ARG A 72 10.57 6.29 2.11
CA ARG A 72 9.49 5.70 1.33
C ARG A 72 8.15 6.42 1.51
N TYR A 73 7.80 6.79 2.74
CA TYR A 73 6.56 7.54 3.03
C TYR A 73 6.59 8.96 2.44
N ALA A 74 7.77 9.58 2.36
CA ALA A 74 7.96 10.84 1.66
C ALA A 74 7.70 10.67 0.15
N PHE A 75 8.26 9.64 -0.48
CA PHE A 75 7.98 9.34 -1.90
C PHE A 75 6.51 9.06 -2.16
N ALA A 76 5.83 8.31 -1.30
CA ALA A 76 4.39 8.07 -1.40
C ALA A 76 3.61 9.39 -1.40
N THR A 77 3.98 10.32 -0.52
CA THR A 77 3.36 11.65 -0.42
C THR A 77 3.66 12.51 -1.64
N PHE A 78 4.92 12.53 -2.09
CA PHE A 78 5.35 13.28 -3.25
C PHE A 78 4.59 12.84 -4.52
N VAL A 79 4.43 11.52 -4.74
CA VAL A 79 3.64 11.04 -5.86
C VAL A 79 2.16 11.37 -5.73
N GLN A 80 1.59 11.31 -4.53
CA GLN A 80 0.20 11.75 -4.31
C GLN A 80 0.01 13.22 -4.69
N ILE A 81 0.93 14.10 -4.29
CA ILE A 81 0.93 15.52 -4.68
C ILE A 81 0.95 15.67 -6.21
N ILE A 82 1.87 14.99 -6.89
CA ILE A 82 1.97 15.06 -8.36
C ILE A 82 0.70 14.57 -9.04
N ARG A 83 0.12 13.46 -8.56
CA ARG A 83 -1.12 12.90 -9.12
C ARG A 83 -2.29 13.86 -8.98
N LEU A 84 -2.44 14.47 -7.80
CA LEU A 84 -3.47 15.49 -7.56
C LEU A 84 -3.27 16.71 -8.45
N GLN A 85 -2.03 17.17 -8.63
CA GLN A 85 -1.74 18.30 -9.51
C GLN A 85 -2.06 17.99 -10.97
N LYS A 86 -1.63 16.83 -11.48
CA LYS A 86 -1.96 16.38 -12.85
C LYS A 86 -3.47 16.20 -13.05
N TYR A 87 -4.18 15.77 -12.01
CA TYR A 87 -5.63 15.66 -12.04
C TYR A 87 -6.31 17.04 -12.10
N ALA A 88 -5.90 17.99 -11.25
CA ALA A 88 -6.43 19.34 -11.22
C ALA A 88 -6.16 20.09 -12.54
N TYR A 89 -4.96 19.95 -13.11
CA TYR A 89 -4.59 20.56 -14.38
C TYR A 89 -5.45 20.06 -15.55
N ARG A 90 -5.68 18.73 -15.65
CA ARG A 90 -6.53 18.15 -16.72
C ARG A 90 -7.97 18.68 -16.65
N ARG A 91 -8.55 18.75 -15.46
CA ARG A 91 -9.90 19.30 -15.25
C ARG A 91 -9.97 20.80 -15.57
N GLY A 92 -8.92 21.55 -15.27
CA GLY A 92 -8.80 22.96 -15.65
C GLY A 92 -8.82 23.21 -17.16
N LYS A 93 -8.25 22.29 -17.96
CA LYS A 93 -8.29 22.34 -19.43
C LYS A 93 -9.67 21.98 -20.00
N GLU A 94 -10.35 20.98 -19.43
CA GLU A 94 -11.68 20.56 -19.89
C GLU A 94 -12.74 21.66 -19.68
N ASN A 95 -12.65 22.41 -18.59
CA ASN A 95 -13.56 23.53 -18.31
C ASN A 95 -13.21 24.84 -19.06
N GLY A 96 -12.09 24.88 -19.78
CA GLY A 96 -11.59 26.06 -20.51
C GLY A 96 -11.76 26.02 -22.02
N SER A 97 -12.34 24.94 -22.57
CA SER A 97 -12.62 24.80 -24.00
C SER A 97 -14.12 24.98 -24.26
N PRO A 98 -14.58 25.82 -25.21
CA PRO A 98 -15.98 25.83 -25.62
C PRO A 98 -16.30 24.47 -26.21
N THR A 99 -17.04 23.65 -25.47
CA THR A 99 -17.34 22.27 -25.87
C THR A 99 -18.27 22.31 -27.08
N VAL A 100 -17.75 21.92 -28.25
CA VAL A 100 -18.58 21.30 -29.28
C VAL A 100 -19.12 20.03 -28.66
N ILE A 101 -20.43 20.01 -28.39
CA ILE A 101 -21.13 18.86 -27.82
C ILE A 101 -20.99 17.70 -28.82
N GLN A 102 -20.17 16.71 -28.48
CA GLN A 102 -20.25 15.37 -29.04
C GLN A 102 -20.78 14.45 -27.95
N THR A 103 -22.08 14.19 -28.01
CA THR A 103 -22.76 13.16 -27.21
C THR A 103 -22.21 11.79 -27.58
N GLY A 104 -21.46 11.17 -26.68
CA GLY A 104 -21.07 9.77 -26.75
C GLY A 104 -21.33 9.10 -25.40
N ALA A 105 -22.44 8.36 -25.30
CA ALA A 105 -22.78 7.58 -24.12
C ALA A 105 -21.81 6.40 -23.96
N PHE A 106 -21.26 6.22 -22.75
CA PHE A 106 -20.50 5.04 -22.36
C PHE A 106 -21.34 4.17 -21.43
N VAL A 107 -21.74 2.99 -21.90
CA VAL A 107 -22.14 1.86 -21.06
C VAL A 107 -21.38 0.62 -21.54
N ASN A 108 -20.65 -0.01 -20.63
CA ASN A 108 -20.02 -1.34 -20.68
C ASN A 108 -19.13 -1.65 -21.89
N GLY A 109 -17.83 -1.40 -21.71
CA GLY A 109 -16.80 -1.47 -22.76
C GLY A 109 -16.68 -2.80 -23.49
N TRP A 110 -16.94 -2.75 -24.80
CA TRP A 110 -16.25 -3.42 -25.92
C TRP A 110 -16.48 -2.54 -27.16
N PRO A 111 -15.51 -2.37 -28.09
CA PRO A 111 -15.74 -1.59 -29.30
C PRO A 111 -16.48 -2.43 -30.37
N GLN A 112 -17.59 -1.92 -30.90
CA GLN A 112 -18.25 -2.44 -32.10
C GLN A 112 -18.11 -1.48 -33.29
N PRO A 113 -18.10 -1.98 -34.55
CA PRO A 113 -17.93 -1.16 -35.74
C PRO A 113 -19.23 -0.41 -36.07
N SER A 114 -19.05 0.80 -36.61
CA SER A 114 -20.07 1.76 -36.98
C SER A 114 -21.03 1.26 -38.06
N GLU A 115 -22.33 1.26 -37.76
CA GLU A 115 -23.40 1.33 -38.78
C GLU A 115 -24.26 2.57 -38.53
N THR A 116 -24.49 3.33 -39.59
CA THR A 116 -25.18 4.61 -39.61
C THR A 116 -26.65 4.40 -39.95
N VAL A 117 -27.58 4.90 -39.12
CA VAL A 117 -28.99 5.09 -39.49
C VAL A 117 -29.50 6.41 -38.88
N PRO A 118 -30.14 7.31 -39.65
CA PRO A 118 -30.62 8.60 -39.13
C PRO A 118 -32.12 8.62 -38.82
N GLY A 119 -32.51 9.38 -37.80
CA GLY A 119 -33.80 10.09 -37.76
C GLY A 119 -34.64 9.93 -36.49
N GLY A 120 -35.09 11.05 -35.91
CA GLY A 120 -36.27 11.08 -35.03
C GLY A 120 -36.29 12.16 -33.93
N ASN A 121 -37.00 13.26 -34.19
CA ASN A 121 -37.29 14.43 -33.34
C ASN A 121 -37.82 14.20 -31.90
N GLY A 122 -37.51 15.14 -31.00
CA GLY A 122 -38.56 15.94 -30.35
C GLY A 122 -38.63 16.01 -28.81
N PHE A 123 -38.67 17.27 -28.31
CA PHE A 123 -39.31 17.80 -27.08
C PHE A 123 -38.49 18.03 -25.78
N ALA A 124 -38.06 19.30 -25.66
CA ALA A 124 -38.39 20.27 -24.59
C ALA A 124 -38.23 19.93 -23.10
N SER A 125 -37.25 20.62 -22.50
CA SER A 125 -37.34 21.47 -21.30
C SER A 125 -37.82 20.88 -19.97
N GLY A 126 -36.88 20.73 -19.05
CA GLY A 126 -37.10 20.63 -17.61
C GLY A 126 -35.83 21.02 -16.86
N ASP A 127 -35.71 22.30 -16.52
CA ASP A 127 -34.69 22.83 -15.62
C ASP A 127 -34.78 22.16 -14.25
N ALA A 128 -33.72 21.45 -13.86
CA ALA A 128 -33.44 21.09 -12.48
C ALA A 128 -31.94 21.22 -12.24
N ASN A 129 -31.54 22.46 -12.06
CA ASN A 129 -30.20 22.90 -11.69
C ASN A 129 -29.79 22.27 -10.34
N SER A 130 -28.90 21.27 -10.37
CA SER A 130 -28.18 20.84 -9.16
C SER A 130 -26.80 20.27 -9.52
N SER A 131 -25.99 21.05 -10.24
CA SER A 131 -24.55 20.82 -10.28
C SER A 131 -23.99 21.10 -8.88
N ARG A 132 -23.78 20.05 -8.10
CA ARG A 132 -22.89 20.11 -6.93
C ARG A 132 -21.47 20.31 -7.45
N ASP A 133 -21.09 21.56 -7.66
CA ASP A 133 -19.72 21.98 -7.88
C ASP A 133 -18.88 21.67 -6.64
N SER A 134 -18.29 20.48 -6.61
CA SER A 134 -17.16 20.20 -5.73
C SER A 134 -15.89 20.69 -6.42
N GLU A 135 -15.70 22.01 -6.46
CA GLU A 135 -14.37 22.59 -6.60
C GLU A 135 -13.55 22.16 -5.37
N LEU A 136 -12.43 21.47 -5.58
CA LEU A 136 -11.49 21.17 -4.49
C LEU A 136 -10.78 22.48 -4.12
N PRO A 137 -10.97 23.03 -2.91
CA PRO A 137 -10.43 24.33 -2.56
C PRO A 137 -8.89 24.33 -2.57
N GLY A 138 -8.28 25.32 -3.23
CA GLY A 138 -6.86 25.67 -3.03
C GLY A 138 -5.83 25.03 -3.98
N LEU A 139 -6.22 24.30 -5.02
CA LEU A 139 -5.27 23.76 -6.01
C LEU A 139 -5.01 24.77 -7.15
N PRO A 140 -3.76 25.24 -7.35
CA PRO A 140 -3.44 26.15 -8.44
C PRO A 140 -3.62 25.46 -9.80
N LYS A 141 -4.31 26.14 -10.74
CA LYS A 141 -4.53 25.68 -12.13
C LYS A 141 -3.27 25.67 -13.01
N ASN A 142 -2.12 26.08 -12.47
CA ASN A 142 -0.85 26.07 -13.17
C ASN A 142 -0.25 24.67 -13.28
N GLU A 143 0.55 24.44 -14.32
CA GLU A 143 1.23 23.15 -14.54
C GLU A 143 2.32 22.87 -13.49
N ALA A 144 2.80 23.91 -12.80
CA ALA A 144 3.83 23.81 -11.78
C ALA A 144 3.27 23.39 -10.41
N ILE A 145 3.97 22.47 -9.75
CA ILE A 145 3.72 22.09 -8.36
C ILE A 145 4.12 23.27 -7.47
N PRO A 146 3.28 23.73 -6.52
CA PRO A 146 3.63 24.84 -5.65
C PRO A 146 4.81 24.47 -4.75
N CYS A 147 5.66 25.47 -4.47
CA CYS A 147 6.71 25.29 -3.48
C CYS A 147 6.10 25.06 -2.11
N LEU A 148 6.57 24.02 -1.41
CA LEU A 148 6.00 23.62 -0.13
C LEU A 148 6.99 22.77 0.67
N THR A 149 6.77 22.73 1.98
CA THR A 149 7.44 21.80 2.88
C THR A 149 6.41 20.99 3.64
N VAL A 150 6.45 19.66 3.52
CA VAL A 150 5.71 18.71 4.36
C VAL A 150 6.64 18.15 5.42
N ARG A 151 6.24 18.23 6.68
CA ARG A 151 6.87 17.48 7.78
C ARG A 151 5.79 16.57 8.35
N ASP A 152 6.01 15.27 8.28
CA ASP A 152 5.01 14.27 8.65
C ASP A 152 5.65 13.13 9.44
N HIS A 153 4.85 12.53 10.32
CA HIS A 153 5.23 11.40 11.16
C HIS A 153 4.00 10.56 11.50
N PRO A 154 4.15 9.24 11.73
CA PRO A 154 3.03 8.43 12.16
C PRO A 154 2.68 8.68 13.63
N ASP A 155 1.40 8.91 13.93
CA ASP A 155 0.90 9.01 15.31
C ASP A 155 1.02 7.69 16.08
N ARG A 156 1.03 6.57 15.36
CA ARG A 156 1.14 5.22 15.91
C ARG A 156 2.19 4.40 15.18
N PRO A 157 3.03 3.64 15.90
CA PRO A 157 4.02 2.77 15.28
C PRO A 157 3.38 1.55 14.60
N PHE A 158 2.16 1.17 15.00
CA PHE A 158 1.44 0.03 14.47
C PHE A 158 0.20 0.48 13.68
N ARG A 159 0.26 0.34 12.36
CA ARG A 159 -0.81 0.69 11.41
C ARG A 159 -1.10 -0.53 10.54
N ALA A 160 -2.06 -1.31 11.01
CA ALA A 160 -2.33 -2.64 10.49
C ALA A 160 -3.62 -2.71 9.68
N ILE A 161 -3.63 -3.65 8.75
CA ILE A 161 -4.80 -4.06 8.00
C ILE A 161 -4.96 -5.57 8.15
N PHE A 162 -6.20 -6.01 8.30
CA PHE A 162 -6.54 -7.40 8.52
C PHE A 162 -7.28 -7.95 7.31
N GLN A 163 -6.61 -8.84 6.57
CA GLN A 163 -7.17 -9.56 5.45
C GLN A 163 -7.65 -10.93 5.92
N ASP A 164 -8.96 -11.12 5.91
CA ASP A 164 -9.58 -12.36 6.33
C ASP A 164 -9.79 -13.33 5.16
N PHE A 165 -9.30 -14.56 5.29
CA PHE A 165 -9.55 -15.67 4.37
C PHE A 165 -10.50 -16.73 4.94
N SER A 166 -11.18 -16.45 6.06
CA SER A 166 -12.28 -17.28 6.53
C SER A 166 -13.35 -17.47 5.45
N GLY A 167 -14.02 -18.63 5.45
CA GLY A 167 -15.12 -18.86 4.50
C GLY A 167 -14.73 -18.97 3.01
N CYS A 168 -13.50 -19.38 2.70
CA CYS A 168 -13.01 -19.74 1.36
C CYS A 168 -12.87 -18.59 0.34
N ARG A 169 -12.89 -17.32 0.77
CA ARG A 169 -12.56 -16.18 -0.12
C ARG A 169 -11.06 -15.87 -0.03
N ILE A 170 -10.28 -16.67 -0.75
CA ILE A 170 -8.82 -16.63 -0.70
C ILE A 170 -8.30 -15.83 -1.89
N LEU A 171 -7.54 -14.77 -1.63
CA LEU A 171 -6.90 -14.00 -2.69
C LEU A 171 -5.74 -14.81 -3.29
N ASN A 172 -5.49 -14.74 -4.58
CA ASN A 172 -4.24 -15.31 -5.11
C ASN A 172 -3.02 -14.46 -4.68
N THR A 173 -1.82 -15.03 -4.81
CA THR A 173 -0.54 -14.38 -4.44
C THR A 173 -0.41 -12.98 -5.06
N GLU A 174 -0.71 -12.84 -6.36
CA GLU A 174 -0.63 -11.57 -7.07
C GLU A 174 -1.55 -10.51 -6.45
N THR A 175 -2.80 -10.85 -6.18
CA THR A 175 -3.81 -9.93 -5.63
C THR A 175 -3.43 -9.49 -4.23
N LEU A 176 -2.88 -10.40 -3.41
CA LEU A 176 -2.42 -10.06 -2.06
C LEU A 176 -1.20 -9.12 -2.10
N LEU A 177 -0.28 -9.31 -3.04
CA LEU A 177 0.87 -8.42 -3.24
C LEU A 177 0.46 -7.04 -3.81
N GLN A 178 -0.53 -7.02 -4.71
CA GLN A 178 -1.13 -5.77 -5.17
C GLN A 178 -1.82 -5.03 -4.01
N LEU A 179 -2.51 -5.75 -3.12
CA LEU A 179 -3.06 -5.19 -1.89
C LEU A 179 -1.93 -4.61 -1.03
N ALA A 180 -0.91 -5.39 -0.66
CA ALA A 180 0.23 -4.92 0.13
C ALA A 180 0.87 -3.65 -0.48
N THR A 181 1.04 -3.61 -1.80
CA THR A 181 1.53 -2.43 -2.53
C THR A 181 0.61 -1.22 -2.35
N ARG A 182 -0.71 -1.38 -2.49
CA ARG A 182 -1.67 -0.30 -2.25
C ARG A 182 -1.63 0.21 -0.81
N LEU A 183 -1.60 -0.71 0.16
CA LEU A 183 -1.57 -0.37 1.59
C LEU A 183 -0.30 0.36 1.98
N SER A 184 0.82 -0.04 1.39
CA SER A 184 2.10 0.62 1.58
C SER A 184 2.11 2.06 1.05
N TYR A 185 1.29 2.41 0.04
CA TYR A 185 1.10 3.81 -0.39
C TYR A 185 0.33 4.63 0.64
N CYS A 186 -0.56 3.99 1.40
CA CYS A 186 -1.27 4.58 2.52
C CYS A 186 -0.42 4.58 3.81
N LYS A 187 0.87 4.26 3.72
CA LYS A 187 1.82 4.20 4.84
C LYS A 187 1.40 3.19 5.91
N ALA A 188 0.57 2.18 5.60
CA ALA A 188 0.35 1.05 6.50
C ALA A 188 1.63 0.20 6.57
N ASN A 189 1.90 -0.42 7.72
CA ASN A 189 3.13 -1.17 7.96
C ASN A 189 2.93 -2.59 8.50
N TYR A 190 1.69 -3.02 8.70
CA TYR A 190 1.37 -4.42 9.01
C TYR A 190 0.21 -4.91 8.14
N LEU A 191 0.35 -6.11 7.59
CA LEU A 191 -0.70 -6.83 6.86
C LEU A 191 -0.91 -8.18 7.52
N PHE A 192 -2.02 -8.32 8.23
CA PHE A 192 -2.44 -9.60 8.81
C PHE A 192 -3.15 -10.40 7.73
N VAL A 193 -2.77 -11.67 7.57
CA VAL A 193 -3.44 -12.59 6.66
C VAL A 193 -3.96 -13.75 7.48
N ASN A 194 -5.28 -13.78 7.67
CA ASN A 194 -5.94 -14.75 8.53
C ASN A 194 -6.37 -15.99 7.77
N PHE A 195 -5.76 -17.11 8.15
CA PHE A 195 -6.10 -18.44 7.70
C PHE A 195 -7.05 -19.10 8.70
N GLU A 196 -8.10 -19.72 8.18
CA GLU A 196 -9.00 -20.56 8.96
C GLU A 196 -8.75 -22.02 8.61
N VAL A 197 -8.45 -22.84 9.61
CA VAL A 197 -8.30 -24.29 9.45
C VAL A 197 -9.50 -25.00 10.06
N ARG A 198 -10.06 -25.97 9.33
CA ARG A 198 -11.10 -26.86 9.87
C ARG A 198 -10.46 -27.93 10.73
N THR A 199 -11.07 -28.21 11.88
CA THR A 199 -10.55 -29.19 12.85
C THR A 199 -10.67 -30.64 12.38
N THR A 200 -11.46 -30.89 11.33
CA THR A 200 -11.66 -32.22 10.72
C THR A 200 -10.69 -32.52 9.59
N ASP A 201 -10.05 -31.49 9.03
CA ASP A 201 -9.24 -31.61 7.83
C ASP A 201 -7.76 -31.77 8.20
N ARG A 202 -6.98 -32.33 7.29
CA ARG A 202 -5.52 -32.27 7.43
C ARG A 202 -5.07 -30.83 7.25
N TYR A 203 -4.15 -30.39 8.12
CA TYR A 203 -3.55 -29.06 8.02
C TYR A 203 -2.95 -28.84 6.63
N GLN A 204 -3.41 -27.77 5.96
CA GLN A 204 -2.85 -27.32 4.70
C GLN A 204 -3.25 -25.86 4.46
N LEU A 205 -2.28 -25.03 4.09
CA LEU A 205 -2.53 -23.66 3.62
C LEU A 205 -2.86 -23.64 2.12
N PRO A 206 -3.60 -22.62 1.66
CA PRO A 206 -3.95 -22.47 0.24
C PRO A 206 -2.77 -21.98 -0.64
N TYR A 207 -1.58 -21.84 -0.06
CA TYR A 207 -0.37 -21.38 -0.73
C TYR A 207 0.74 -22.40 -0.57
N THR A 208 1.65 -22.46 -1.55
CA THR A 208 2.86 -23.23 -1.39
C THR A 208 3.86 -22.50 -0.48
N ASN A 209 4.78 -23.23 0.14
CA ASN A 209 5.88 -22.63 0.90
C ASN A 209 6.70 -21.61 0.08
N ARG A 210 6.82 -21.83 -1.24
CA ARG A 210 7.45 -20.87 -2.16
C ARG A 210 6.65 -19.57 -2.27
N ASP A 211 5.34 -19.65 -2.37
CA ASP A 211 4.46 -18.48 -2.42
C ASP A 211 4.53 -17.69 -1.11
N LEU A 212 4.43 -18.38 0.03
CA LEU A 212 4.51 -17.76 1.36
C LEU A 212 5.85 -17.04 1.56
N PHE A 213 6.96 -17.68 1.20
CA PHE A 213 8.29 -17.08 1.24
C PHE A 213 8.39 -15.83 0.35
N HIS A 214 7.93 -15.94 -0.90
CA HIS A 214 7.95 -14.81 -1.83
C HIS A 214 7.11 -13.64 -1.30
N MET A 215 5.92 -13.92 -0.75
CA MET A 215 5.06 -12.89 -0.18
C MET A 215 5.68 -12.18 1.01
N MET A 216 6.32 -12.92 1.92
CA MET A 216 7.03 -12.32 3.05
C MET A 216 8.14 -11.38 2.57
N GLN A 217 8.97 -11.82 1.62
CA GLN A 217 10.07 -11.01 1.10
C GLN A 217 9.58 -9.72 0.43
N VAL A 218 8.57 -9.81 -0.44
CA VAL A 218 8.01 -8.63 -1.13
C VAL A 218 7.37 -7.67 -0.12
N CYS A 219 6.67 -8.18 0.90
CA CYS A 219 6.11 -7.33 1.95
C CYS A 219 7.21 -6.60 2.72
N GLU A 220 8.31 -7.29 3.06
CA GLU A 220 9.46 -6.70 3.74
C GLU A 220 10.10 -5.58 2.89
N GLU A 221 10.25 -5.81 1.59
CA GLU A 221 10.70 -4.80 0.62
C GLU A 221 9.74 -3.59 0.56
N LEU A 222 8.43 -3.80 0.71
CA LEU A 222 7.44 -2.72 0.78
C LEU A 222 7.40 -2.00 2.14
N PHE A 223 8.25 -2.39 3.10
CA PHE A 223 8.21 -1.95 4.50
C PHE A 223 6.84 -2.22 5.17
N VAL A 224 6.24 -3.35 4.80
CA VAL A 224 5.02 -3.90 5.38
C VAL A 224 5.36 -5.25 6.01
N THR A 225 5.15 -5.40 7.31
CA THR A 225 5.30 -6.71 7.95
C THR A 225 4.08 -7.58 7.62
N LEU A 226 4.30 -8.67 6.91
CA LEU A 226 3.30 -9.72 6.74
C LEU A 226 3.17 -10.49 8.05
N VAL A 227 2.01 -10.44 8.69
CA VAL A 227 1.72 -11.16 9.93
C VAL A 227 0.84 -12.36 9.60
N PRO A 228 1.39 -13.59 9.62
CA PRO A 228 0.57 -14.79 9.48
C PRO A 228 -0.38 -14.89 10.68
N SER A 229 -1.67 -14.98 10.39
CA SER A 229 -2.73 -15.15 11.37
C SER A 229 -3.42 -16.49 11.18
N LEU A 230 -3.66 -17.22 12.26
CA LEU A 230 -4.33 -18.51 12.23
C LEU A 230 -5.47 -18.54 13.23
N ASP A 231 -6.61 -19.06 12.82
CA ASP A 231 -7.63 -19.54 13.76
C ASP A 231 -8.23 -20.86 13.28
N THR A 232 -8.96 -21.51 14.18
CA THR A 232 -9.78 -22.68 13.86
C THR A 232 -11.24 -22.29 13.69
N GLN A 233 -11.99 -23.03 12.87
CA GLN A 233 -13.45 -22.81 12.71
C GLN A 233 -14.24 -23.03 14.02
N SER A 234 -13.66 -23.73 14.99
CA SER A 234 -14.29 -24.11 16.25
C SER A 234 -13.28 -24.04 17.41
N ASN A 235 -13.77 -23.75 18.61
CA ASN A 235 -13.01 -23.85 19.87
C ASN A 235 -12.97 -25.28 20.44
N TYR A 236 -13.68 -26.23 19.82
CA TYR A 236 -13.66 -27.65 20.19
C TYR A 236 -12.61 -28.39 19.37
N ILE A 237 -11.35 -28.33 19.81
CA ILE A 237 -10.24 -29.11 19.27
C ILE A 237 -9.40 -29.67 20.41
N GLU A 238 -8.93 -30.90 20.25
CA GLU A 238 -8.04 -31.52 21.24
C GLU A 238 -6.69 -30.78 21.33
N PRO A 239 -6.11 -30.59 22.53
CA PRO A 239 -4.86 -29.86 22.69
C PRO A 239 -3.67 -30.42 21.88
N SER A 240 -3.65 -31.74 21.63
CA SER A 240 -2.66 -32.41 20.79
C SER A 240 -2.79 -32.00 19.32
N ALA A 241 -4.00 -32.03 18.77
CA ALA A 241 -4.28 -31.60 17.41
C ALA A 241 -4.04 -30.09 17.22
N ALA A 242 -4.45 -29.27 18.19
CA ALA A 242 -4.16 -27.83 18.17
C ALA A 242 -2.65 -27.54 18.17
N ARG A 243 -1.86 -28.32 18.94
CA ARG A 243 -0.40 -28.23 18.93
C ARG A 243 0.17 -28.52 17.54
N GLU A 244 -0.23 -29.63 16.94
CA GLU A 244 0.26 -30.07 15.64
C GLU A 244 -0.06 -29.05 14.54
N ILE A 245 -1.27 -28.50 14.55
CA ILE A 245 -1.67 -27.42 13.63
C ILE A 245 -0.79 -26.18 13.82
N ILE A 246 -0.55 -25.77 15.07
CA ILE A 246 0.29 -24.60 15.36
C ILE A 246 1.75 -24.85 14.95
N GLU A 247 2.32 -26.03 15.22
CA GLU A 247 3.68 -26.37 14.83
C GLU A 247 3.85 -26.30 13.31
N HIS A 248 2.99 -26.99 12.55
CA HIS A 248 3.05 -26.94 11.08
C HIS A 248 2.82 -25.53 10.53
N PHE A 249 1.92 -24.75 11.13
CA PHE A 249 1.69 -23.37 10.73
C PHE A 249 2.91 -22.49 10.90
N LEU A 250 3.57 -22.59 12.06
CA LEU A 250 4.76 -21.82 12.32
C LEU A 250 5.93 -22.25 11.41
N ASP A 251 6.02 -23.54 11.07
CA ASP A 251 7.02 -24.07 10.13
C ASP A 251 6.86 -23.54 8.69
N ASP A 252 5.62 -23.21 8.27
CA ASP A 252 5.36 -22.58 6.96
C ASP A 252 5.84 -21.11 6.90
N PHE A 253 6.14 -20.48 8.04
CA PHE A 253 6.58 -19.07 8.13
C PHE A 253 7.91 -18.91 8.88
N PRO A 254 9.02 -19.53 8.42
CA PRO A 254 10.29 -19.57 9.15
C PRO A 254 10.99 -18.20 9.28
N LEU A 255 10.63 -17.22 8.45
CA LEU A 255 11.15 -15.86 8.51
C LEU A 255 10.31 -14.91 9.38
N SER A 256 9.10 -15.33 9.76
CA SER A 256 8.22 -14.47 10.52
C SER A 256 8.66 -14.39 11.98
N LYS A 257 8.80 -13.17 12.49
CA LYS A 257 9.11 -12.91 13.91
C LYS A 257 7.86 -12.86 14.79
N THR A 258 6.68 -12.90 14.17
CA THR A 258 5.40 -12.71 14.83
C THR A 258 4.32 -13.55 14.17
N ALA A 259 3.49 -14.22 14.95
CA ALA A 259 2.27 -14.86 14.48
C ALA A 259 1.09 -14.37 15.32
N HIS A 260 -0.07 -14.31 14.70
CA HIS A 260 -1.32 -13.99 15.37
C HIS A 260 -2.20 -15.23 15.48
N PHE A 261 -2.78 -15.47 16.65
CA PHE A 261 -3.75 -16.54 16.83
C PHE A 261 -5.11 -15.93 17.12
N GLY A 262 -6.13 -16.34 16.36
CA GLY A 262 -7.49 -15.88 16.55
C GLY A 262 -8.09 -16.35 17.88
N HIS A 263 -9.38 -16.06 18.05
CA HIS A 263 -10.06 -16.22 19.34
C HIS A 263 -10.08 -17.68 19.81
N ASN A 264 -10.36 -18.62 18.90
CA ASN A 264 -10.53 -20.02 19.28
C ASN A 264 -9.20 -20.62 19.73
N LEU A 265 -8.15 -20.47 18.91
CA LEU A 265 -6.81 -20.93 19.27
C LEU A 265 -6.25 -20.21 20.50
N SER A 266 -6.43 -18.90 20.60
CA SER A 266 -5.99 -18.14 21.78
C SER A 266 -6.67 -18.62 23.06
N SER A 267 -7.97 -18.93 23.02
CA SER A 267 -8.70 -19.44 24.18
C SER A 267 -8.15 -20.80 24.64
N ILE A 268 -7.82 -21.69 23.70
CA ILE A 268 -7.23 -23.00 23.98
C ILE A 268 -5.81 -22.83 24.56
N LEU A 269 -5.00 -21.94 23.98
CA LEU A 269 -3.66 -21.63 24.45
C LEU A 269 -3.66 -21.09 25.89
N ILE A 270 -4.61 -20.19 26.18
CA ILE A 270 -4.77 -19.60 27.51
C ILE A 270 -5.25 -20.64 28.53
N ALA A 271 -6.19 -21.52 28.16
CA ALA A 271 -6.66 -22.60 29.03
C ALA A 271 -5.56 -23.63 29.33
N ASN A 272 -4.62 -23.83 28.42
CA ASN A 272 -3.52 -24.79 28.54
C ASN A 272 -2.19 -24.13 28.94
N LYS A 273 -2.23 -23.08 29.76
CA LYS A 273 -1.09 -22.21 30.10
C LYS A 273 0.15 -22.89 30.71
N ASN A 274 -0.03 -24.07 31.31
CA ASN A 274 1.06 -24.84 31.93
C ASN A 274 1.47 -26.09 31.10
N GLY A 275 0.86 -26.27 29.92
CA GLY A 275 1.02 -27.46 29.10
C GLY A 275 2.18 -27.38 28.10
N LYS A 276 2.46 -28.51 27.44
CA LYS A 276 3.49 -28.61 26.39
C LYS A 276 3.22 -27.66 25.19
N LEU A 277 2.00 -27.15 25.05
CA LEU A 277 1.55 -26.28 23.95
C LEU A 277 2.27 -24.92 23.93
N LEU A 278 2.49 -24.28 25.09
CA LEU A 278 3.23 -23.01 25.17
C LEU A 278 4.73 -23.15 24.93
N LYS A 279 5.29 -24.36 25.08
CA LYS A 279 6.70 -24.60 24.73
C LYS A 279 6.96 -24.40 23.23
N VAL A 280 5.95 -24.67 22.39
CA VAL A 280 6.03 -24.43 20.94
C VAL A 280 6.20 -22.94 20.67
N LEU A 281 5.38 -22.10 21.29
CA LEU A 281 5.45 -20.64 21.13
C LEU A 281 6.77 -20.05 21.63
N ARG A 282 7.36 -20.62 22.69
CA ARG A 282 8.67 -20.20 23.22
C ARG A 282 9.85 -20.55 22.30
N ASN A 283 9.69 -21.52 21.41
CA ASN A 283 10.73 -21.84 20.42
C ASN A 283 10.62 -20.97 19.16
N PHE A 284 9.45 -20.36 18.93
CA PHE A 284 9.17 -19.52 17.77
C PHE A 284 9.51 -18.04 18.00
N LEU A 285 9.43 -17.57 19.25
CA LEU A 285 9.82 -16.22 19.64
C LEU A 285 11.21 -16.27 20.29
N PRO A 286 12.23 -15.55 19.77
CA PRO A 286 13.56 -15.50 20.38
C PRO A 286 13.56 -14.91 21.79
#